data_AF-A0AAU0KFR3-F1
#
_entry.id   AF-A0AAU0KFR3-F1
#
_cell.length_a   1.000
_cell.length_b   1.000
_cell.length_c   1.000
_cell.angle_alpha   90.00
_cell.angle_beta   90.00
_cell.angle_gamma   90.00
#
_symmetry.space_group_name_H-M   'P 1'
#
loop_
_entity.id
_entity.type
_entity.pdbx_description
1 polymer ?
#
loop_
_entity_poly.entity_id
_entity_poly.type
_entity_poly.pdbx_seq_one_letter_code
_entity_poly.pdbx_strand_id
1 'polypeptide(L)'
;MNVWIKNFILLVLMLAASGLALALRPTYKVATYEPAIDLEAIIPRAFGEWHAEKENPVPMVDPQQQEMIEKIYTQTLNRTYVNNHGYRIMLAIAYGDDQRDAMQLHYPEVCYPAQGFSLTGKEKGTLTTENGSIPVTRILTNLGQRNEPVTYWTTVGDKVFQGGIEKKLVEIGYGLNGKIPDGLLIRVSSIDPEASHAFAVQARFADQMLGALTPKYRQKLNGNL
;
A
#
# COMPACT_ATOMS: atom_id res chain seq x y z
N MET A 1 28.80 1.03 44.33
CA MET A 1 27.41 1.57 44.22
C MET A 1 26.45 0.59 44.87
N ASN A 2 25.72 1.03 45.90
CA ASN A 2 24.86 0.19 46.72
C ASN A 2 23.69 -0.37 45.89
N VAL A 3 23.28 -1.63 46.10
CA VAL A 3 22.25 -2.32 45.29
C VAL A 3 20.93 -1.53 45.30
N TRP A 4 20.62 -0.90 46.43
CA TRP A 4 19.43 -0.08 46.61
C TRP A 4 19.43 1.18 45.71
N ILE A 5 20.58 1.82 45.53
CA ILE A 5 20.74 2.98 44.65
C ILE A 5 20.55 2.58 43.18
N LYS A 6 21.08 1.42 42.78
CA LYS A 6 20.88 0.88 41.42
C LYS A 6 19.41 0.63 41.14
N ASN A 7 18.70 0.00 42.07
CA ASN A 7 17.28 -0.33 41.91
C ASN A 7 16.42 0.93 41.85
N PHE A 8 16.74 1.96 42.65
CA PHE A 8 16.04 3.24 42.61
C PHE A 8 16.27 3.98 41.28
N ILE A 9 17.51 4.01 40.77
CA ILE A 9 17.81 4.59 39.45
C ILE A 9 17.04 3.85 38.36
N LEU A 10 17.00 2.51 38.39
CA LEU A 10 16.25 1.71 37.43
C LEU A 10 14.75 2.02 37.49
N LEU A 11 14.15 2.11 38.69
CA LEU A 11 12.74 2.47 38.85
C LEU A 11 12.44 3.86 38.26
N VAL A 12 13.27 4.86 38.55
CA VAL A 12 13.11 6.22 38.02
C VAL A 12 13.22 6.21 36.49
N LEU A 13 14.20 5.50 35.93
CA LEU A 13 14.34 5.37 34.47
C LEU A 13 13.13 4.67 33.83
N MET A 14 12.60 3.62 34.45
CA MET A 14 11.40 2.92 33.95
C MET A 14 10.15 3.81 34.01
N LEU A 15 9.95 4.54 35.11
CA LEU A 15 8.83 5.48 35.25
C LEU A 15 8.95 6.66 34.29
N ALA A 16 10.16 7.22 34.13
CA ALA A 16 10.43 8.28 33.16
C ALA A 16 10.17 7.79 31.73
N ALA A 17 10.67 6.60 31.36
CA ALA A 17 10.41 6.01 30.05
C ALA A 17 8.92 5.75 29.80
N SER A 18 8.19 5.25 30.79
CA SER A 18 6.73 5.03 30.71
C SER A 18 5.96 6.34 30.56
N GLY A 19 6.29 7.36 31.36
CA GLY A 19 5.70 8.69 31.26
C GLY A 19 5.99 9.36 29.91
N LEU A 20 7.21 9.23 29.41
CA LEU A 20 7.61 9.73 28.09
C LEU A 20 6.84 9.01 26.97
N ALA A 21 6.69 7.68 27.07
CA ALA A 21 5.94 6.88 26.10
C ALA A 21 4.45 7.26 26.04
N LEU A 22 3.83 7.57 27.19
CA LEU A 22 2.46 8.06 27.24
C LEU A 22 2.33 9.46 26.65
N ALA A 23 3.25 10.37 26.97
CA ALA A 23 3.25 11.75 26.48
C ALA A 23 3.54 11.84 24.97
N LEU A 24 4.39 10.97 24.44
CA LEU A 24 4.76 10.92 23.01
C LEU A 24 3.85 10.01 22.18
N ARG A 25 2.79 9.44 22.75
CA ARG A 25 1.86 8.59 22.01
C ARG A 25 1.11 9.44 20.98
N PRO A 26 1.22 9.17 19.67
CA PRO A 26 0.54 9.96 18.65
C PRO A 26 -0.98 9.70 18.71
N THR A 27 -1.75 10.78 18.79
CA THR A 27 -3.23 10.77 18.85
C THR A 27 -3.86 11.52 17.68
N TYR A 28 -3.09 12.31 16.94
CA TYR A 28 -3.58 13.11 15.83
C TYR A 28 -3.57 12.32 14.52
N LYS A 29 -4.74 11.82 14.09
CA LYS A 29 -4.92 11.20 12.78
C LYS A 29 -4.97 12.26 11.69
N VAL A 30 -4.01 12.25 10.77
CA VAL A 30 -3.95 13.23 9.66
C VAL A 30 -5.19 13.11 8.77
N ALA A 31 -5.62 11.88 8.47
CA ALA A 31 -6.81 11.57 7.68
C ALA A 31 -8.12 12.20 8.21
N THR A 32 -8.23 12.47 9.52
CA THR A 32 -9.43 13.08 10.12
C THR A 32 -9.61 14.55 9.72
N TYR A 33 -8.54 15.22 9.29
CA TYR A 33 -8.54 16.65 8.97
C TYR A 33 -8.30 16.94 7.48
N GLU A 34 -8.14 15.89 6.68
CA GLU A 34 -8.13 15.97 5.22
C GLU A 34 -9.50 15.57 4.65
N PRO A 35 -9.85 16.03 3.44
CA PRO A 35 -11.08 15.58 2.79
C PRO A 35 -11.11 14.06 2.69
N ALA A 36 -12.25 13.46 3.03
CA ALA A 36 -12.45 12.02 2.96
C ALA A 36 -12.04 11.49 1.58
N ILE A 37 -11.22 10.44 1.57
CA ILE A 37 -10.86 9.73 0.36
C ILE A 37 -12.04 8.86 -0.03
N ASP A 38 -12.46 8.99 -1.28
CA ASP A 38 -13.36 8.05 -1.93
C ASP A 38 -12.67 7.47 -3.17
N LEU A 39 -12.07 6.30 -3.00
CA LEU A 39 -11.35 5.58 -4.06
C LEU A 39 -12.22 5.33 -5.30
N GLU A 40 -13.53 5.10 -5.14
CA GLU A 40 -14.43 4.88 -6.29
C GLU A 40 -14.59 6.14 -7.13
N ALA A 41 -14.69 7.30 -6.48
CA ALA A 41 -14.82 8.59 -7.14
C ALA A 41 -13.48 9.11 -7.70
N ILE A 42 -12.37 8.83 -7.01
CA ILE A 42 -11.05 9.36 -7.35
C ILE A 42 -10.43 8.58 -8.52
N ILE A 43 -10.55 7.25 -8.52
CA ILE A 43 -9.91 6.43 -9.55
C ILE A 43 -10.81 6.40 -10.80
N PRO A 44 -10.36 6.94 -11.94
CA PRO A 44 -11.23 7.09 -13.12
C PRO A 44 -11.65 5.73 -13.67
N ARG A 45 -12.92 5.60 -14.10
CA ARG A 45 -13.40 4.37 -14.75
C ARG A 45 -12.87 4.19 -16.17
N ALA A 46 -12.32 5.23 -16.79
CA ALA A 46 -11.65 5.16 -18.09
C ALA A 46 -10.55 6.22 -18.20
N PHE A 47 -9.47 5.89 -18.88
CA PHE A 47 -8.35 6.79 -19.19
C PHE A 47 -7.47 6.18 -20.28
N GLY A 48 -6.93 7.01 -21.18
CA GLY A 48 -6.15 6.52 -22.31
C GLY A 48 -6.93 5.49 -23.14
N GLU A 49 -6.37 4.29 -23.30
CA GLU A 49 -7.03 3.15 -23.97
C GLU A 49 -7.78 2.21 -23.00
N TRP A 50 -7.72 2.47 -21.70
CA TRP A 50 -8.25 1.59 -20.66
C TRP A 50 -9.67 1.99 -20.27
N HIS A 51 -10.52 0.98 -20.10
CA HIS A 51 -11.82 1.14 -19.47
C HIS A 51 -12.08 0.02 -18.47
N ALA A 52 -12.73 0.38 -17.36
CA ALA A 52 -13.18 -0.59 -16.38
C ALA A 52 -14.17 -1.56 -17.02
N GLU A 53 -13.95 -2.86 -16.84
CA GLU A 53 -14.99 -3.85 -17.14
C GLU A 53 -16.18 -3.62 -16.19
N LYS A 54 -17.40 -3.90 -16.64
CA LYS A 54 -18.57 -3.89 -15.76
C LYS A 54 -18.32 -4.94 -14.67
N GLU A 55 -18.43 -4.53 -13.42
CA GLU A 55 -18.24 -5.40 -12.27
C GLU A 55 -19.14 -6.63 -12.41
N ASN A 56 -18.51 -7.80 -12.58
CA ASN A 56 -19.15 -9.05 -12.21
C ASN A 56 -18.98 -9.17 -10.70
N PRO A 57 -20.06 -9.29 -9.91
CA PRO A 57 -19.92 -9.47 -8.47
C PRO A 57 -18.97 -10.63 -8.19
N VAL A 58 -17.85 -10.32 -7.55
CA VAL A 58 -16.87 -11.33 -7.13
C VAL A 58 -17.58 -12.28 -6.18
N PRO A 59 -17.34 -13.60 -6.24
CA PRO A 59 -17.88 -14.53 -5.25
C PRO A 59 -17.52 -14.06 -3.85
N MET A 60 -18.51 -14.10 -2.97
CA MET A 60 -18.45 -13.75 -1.56
C MET A 60 -17.09 -14.15 -0.97
N VAL A 61 -16.25 -13.17 -0.64
CA VAL A 61 -15.03 -13.39 0.14
C VAL A 61 -15.45 -14.05 1.46
N ASP A 62 -14.65 -14.99 1.96
CA ASP A 62 -14.90 -15.60 3.27
C ASP A 62 -15.18 -14.49 4.30
N PRO A 63 -16.33 -14.50 5.00
CA PRO A 63 -16.71 -13.44 5.92
C PRO A 63 -15.64 -13.11 6.98
N GLN A 64 -14.85 -14.11 7.41
CA GLN A 64 -13.76 -13.88 8.37
C GLN A 64 -12.59 -13.12 7.74
N GLN A 65 -12.28 -13.37 6.47
CA GLN A 65 -11.26 -12.60 5.75
C GLN A 65 -11.73 -11.16 5.53
N GLN A 66 -13.00 -10.97 5.19
CA GLN A 66 -13.59 -9.65 4.97
C GLN A 66 -13.58 -8.81 6.25
N GLU A 67 -13.98 -9.38 7.39
CA GLU A 67 -13.91 -8.69 8.70
C GLU A 67 -12.48 -8.29 9.09
N MET A 68 -11.48 -9.09 8.73
CA MET A 68 -10.08 -8.77 9.02
C MET A 68 -9.56 -7.64 8.12
N ILE A 69 -9.96 -7.63 6.85
CA ILE A 69 -9.66 -6.55 5.89
C ILE A 69 -10.29 -5.23 6.37
N GLU A 70 -11.56 -5.24 6.79
CA GLU A 70 -12.30 -4.05 7.23
C GLU A 70 -11.79 -3.46 8.56
N LYS A 71 -11.15 -4.26 9.42
CA LYS A 71 -10.49 -3.76 10.63
C LYS A 71 -9.22 -2.95 10.35
N ILE A 72 -8.65 -3.08 9.16
CA ILE A 72 -7.33 -2.55 8.79
C ILE A 72 -7.44 -1.49 7.70
N TYR A 73 -8.32 -1.70 6.72
CA TYR A 73 -8.57 -0.78 5.63
C TYR A 73 -9.91 -0.08 5.81
N THR A 74 -9.88 1.24 5.77
CA THR A 74 -11.08 2.06 5.77
C THR A 74 -11.75 2.06 4.40
N GLN A 75 -11.00 1.81 3.32
CA GLN A 75 -11.55 1.64 1.99
C GLN A 75 -10.70 0.68 1.16
N THR A 76 -11.36 -0.13 0.33
CA THR A 76 -10.68 -0.93 -0.69
C THR A 76 -11.34 -0.69 -2.05
N LEU A 77 -10.54 -0.74 -3.10
CA LEU A 77 -10.98 -0.71 -4.49
C LEU A 77 -10.39 -1.94 -5.18
N ASN A 78 -11.25 -2.70 -5.86
CA ASN A 78 -10.83 -3.78 -6.75
C ASN A 78 -11.50 -3.57 -8.10
N ARG A 79 -10.72 -3.37 -9.16
CA ARG A 79 -11.26 -3.08 -10.49
C ARG A 79 -10.41 -3.72 -11.57
N THR A 80 -11.06 -4.37 -12.52
CA THR A 80 -10.40 -4.87 -13.73
C THR A 80 -10.58 -3.87 -14.85
N TYR A 81 -9.48 -3.46 -15.47
CA TYR A 81 -9.47 -2.65 -16.67
C TYR A 81 -9.11 -3.51 -17.87
N VAL A 82 -9.69 -3.21 -19.00
CA VAL A 82 -9.33 -3.81 -20.29
C VAL A 82 -8.98 -2.70 -21.27
N ASN A 83 -7.97 -2.93 -22.10
CA ASN A 83 -7.63 -2.02 -23.19
C ASN A 83 -8.28 -2.45 -24.52
N ASN A 84 -8.11 -1.63 -25.56
CA ASN A 84 -8.63 -1.89 -26.90
C ASN A 84 -8.11 -3.20 -27.54
N HIS A 85 -7.03 -3.76 -27.01
CA HIS A 85 -6.42 -5.02 -27.46
C HIS A 85 -6.92 -6.24 -26.65
N GLY A 86 -7.81 -6.04 -25.67
CA GLY A 86 -8.33 -7.09 -24.81
C GLY A 86 -7.40 -7.50 -23.65
N TYR A 87 -6.27 -6.81 -23.47
CA TYR A 87 -5.37 -7.05 -22.34
C TYR A 87 -6.02 -6.57 -21.05
N ARG A 88 -5.92 -7.35 -19.98
CA ARG A 88 -6.58 -7.06 -18.70
C ARG A 88 -5.58 -6.75 -17.59
N ILE A 89 -5.86 -5.69 -16.86
CA ILE A 89 -5.13 -5.29 -15.65
C ILE A 89 -6.10 -5.36 -14.47
N MET A 90 -5.69 -6.04 -13.41
CA MET A 90 -6.37 -6.06 -12.12
C MET A 90 -5.70 -5.02 -11.20
N LEU A 91 -6.44 -3.96 -10.91
CA LEU A 91 -6.04 -2.92 -9.96
C LEU A 91 -6.68 -3.22 -8.60
N ALA A 92 -5.85 -3.31 -7.56
CA ALA A 92 -6.32 -3.30 -6.18
C ALA A 92 -5.66 -2.14 -5.42
N ILE A 93 -6.47 -1.35 -4.72
CA ILE A 93 -5.99 -0.28 -3.84
C ILE A 93 -6.60 -0.48 -2.47
N ALA A 94 -5.76 -0.50 -1.45
CA ALA A 94 -6.20 -0.57 -0.07
C ALA A 94 -5.76 0.69 0.66
N TYR A 95 -6.70 1.40 1.29
CA TYR A 95 -6.50 2.64 2.03
C TYR A 95 -6.71 2.41 3.52
N GLY A 96 -5.80 2.91 4.33
CA GLY A 96 -5.90 2.87 5.79
C GLY A 96 -5.63 4.24 6.39
N ASP A 97 -6.54 4.71 7.24
CA ASP A 97 -6.47 6.01 7.92
C ASP A 97 -5.53 6.02 9.16
N ASP A 98 -4.95 4.87 9.48
CA ASP A 98 -4.10 4.64 10.65
C ASP A 98 -2.94 3.69 10.31
N GLN A 99 -1.75 4.25 10.04
CA GLN A 99 -0.56 3.47 9.68
C GLN A 99 0.25 2.95 10.88
N ARG A 100 -0.29 2.97 12.11
CA ARG A 100 0.54 2.67 13.29
C ARG A 100 1.07 1.25 13.38
N ASP A 101 0.51 0.25 12.68
CA ASP A 101 1.10 -1.10 12.55
C ASP A 101 0.42 -2.01 11.49
N ALA A 102 -0.63 -1.57 10.78
CA ALA A 102 -1.54 -2.51 10.11
C ALA A 102 -1.22 -2.84 8.64
N MET A 103 -0.53 -1.97 7.89
CA MET A 103 -0.28 -2.20 6.45
C MET A 103 0.88 -3.15 6.12
N GLN A 104 1.78 -3.44 7.07
CA GLN A 104 2.93 -4.31 6.76
C GLN A 104 2.54 -5.80 6.62
N LEU A 105 1.38 -6.21 7.16
CA LEU A 105 0.97 -7.62 7.20
C LEU A 105 0.29 -8.14 5.91
N HIS A 106 0.08 -7.30 4.91
CA HIS A 106 -0.73 -7.66 3.74
C HIS A 106 -0.04 -7.40 2.40
N TYR A 107 1.29 -7.36 2.39
CA TYR A 107 1.99 -7.27 1.11
C TYR A 107 1.71 -8.50 0.24
N PRO A 108 1.64 -8.33 -1.10
CA PRO A 108 1.35 -9.42 -2.02
C PRO A 108 2.22 -10.67 -1.81
N GLU A 109 3.50 -10.53 -1.46
CA GLU A 109 4.37 -11.68 -1.18
C GLU A 109 3.98 -12.51 0.05
N VAL A 110 3.14 -11.99 0.95
CA VAL A 110 2.61 -12.71 2.10
C VAL A 110 1.24 -13.30 1.78
N CYS A 111 0.35 -12.52 1.16
CA CYS A 111 -1.03 -12.94 0.89
C CYS A 111 -1.15 -13.93 -0.26
N TYR A 112 -0.33 -13.84 -1.31
CA TYR A 112 -0.42 -14.75 -2.46
C TYR A 112 -0.11 -16.21 -2.07
N PRO A 113 0.98 -16.51 -1.32
CA PRO A 113 1.22 -17.84 -0.79
C PRO A 113 0.10 -18.38 0.10
N ALA A 114 -0.49 -17.52 0.93
CA ALA A 114 -1.64 -17.89 1.77
C ALA A 114 -2.89 -18.26 0.95
N GLN A 115 -3.01 -17.76 -0.28
CA GLN A 115 -4.07 -18.09 -1.24
C GLN A 115 -3.71 -19.26 -2.16
N GLY A 116 -2.57 -19.92 -1.94
CA GLY A 116 -2.11 -21.08 -2.69
C GLY A 116 -1.27 -20.76 -3.93
N PHE A 117 -0.94 -19.50 -4.19
CA PHE A 117 0.02 -19.16 -5.25
C PHE A 117 1.45 -19.53 -4.84
N SER A 118 2.26 -19.98 -5.79
CA SER A 118 3.71 -20.08 -5.58
C SER A 118 4.38 -18.75 -5.94
N LEU A 119 5.29 -18.29 -5.09
CA LEU A 119 6.11 -17.10 -5.33
C LEU A 119 7.42 -17.53 -5.98
N THR A 120 7.59 -17.26 -7.27
CA THR A 120 8.74 -17.71 -8.06
C THR A 120 9.82 -16.63 -8.22
N GLY A 121 9.49 -15.38 -7.93
CA GLY A 121 10.43 -14.27 -8.01
C GLY A 121 9.95 -13.06 -7.21
N LYS A 122 10.91 -12.29 -6.70
CA LYS A 122 10.69 -10.99 -6.06
C LYS A 122 11.88 -10.09 -6.36
N GLU A 123 11.60 -8.91 -6.90
CA GLU A 123 12.63 -7.93 -7.22
C GLU A 123 12.18 -6.51 -6.89
N LYS A 124 13.14 -5.64 -6.64
CA LYS A 124 12.90 -4.20 -6.58
C LYS A 124 12.91 -3.65 -8.00
N GLY A 125 11.99 -2.76 -8.31
CA GLY A 125 11.91 -2.10 -9.59
C GLY A 125 11.62 -0.61 -9.44
N THR A 126 11.57 0.08 -10.58
CA THR A 126 11.18 1.47 -10.66
C THR A 126 10.11 1.61 -11.74
N LEU A 127 9.07 2.37 -11.43
CA LEU A 127 8.04 2.76 -12.37
C LEU A 127 8.26 4.23 -12.73
N THR A 128 8.71 4.47 -13.95
CA THR A 128 8.90 5.82 -14.47
C THR A 128 7.55 6.39 -14.89
N THR A 129 7.23 7.57 -14.36
CA THR A 129 6.04 8.35 -14.71
C THR A 129 6.47 9.72 -15.24
N GLU A 130 5.55 10.45 -15.87
CA GLU A 130 5.80 11.83 -16.31
C GLU A 130 6.31 12.75 -15.19
N ASN A 131 5.89 12.51 -13.95
CA ASN A 131 6.19 13.36 -12.80
C ASN A 131 7.35 12.83 -11.94
N GLY A 132 7.98 11.72 -12.31
CA GLY A 132 9.09 11.15 -11.55
C GLY A 132 9.06 9.63 -11.46
N SER A 133 9.90 9.08 -10.60
CA SER A 133 10.12 7.63 -10.50
C SER A 133 9.58 7.07 -9.20
N ILE A 134 8.64 6.14 -9.30
CA ILE A 134 8.05 5.45 -8.16
C ILE A 134 8.85 4.19 -7.86
N PRO A 135 9.41 4.04 -6.66
CA PRO A 135 10.07 2.81 -6.27
C PRO A 135 9.00 1.73 -6.02
N VAL A 136 9.05 0.62 -6.77
CA VAL A 136 8.06 -0.48 -6.72
C VAL A 136 8.71 -1.80 -6.32
N THR A 137 7.89 -2.74 -5.87
CA THR A 137 8.27 -4.16 -5.77
C THR A 137 7.53 -4.94 -6.83
N ARG A 138 8.23 -5.84 -7.50
CA ARG A 138 7.67 -6.78 -8.47
C ARG A 138 7.76 -8.19 -7.92
N ILE A 139 6.68 -8.94 -8.04
CA ILE A 139 6.66 -10.36 -7.72
C ILE A 139 6.12 -11.17 -8.88
N LEU A 140 6.66 -12.38 -9.02
CA LEU A 140 6.18 -13.39 -9.95
C LEU A 140 5.43 -14.44 -9.16
N THR A 141 4.15 -14.61 -9.49
CA THR A 141 3.30 -15.57 -8.82
C THR A 141 2.64 -16.48 -9.84
N ASN A 142 2.38 -17.73 -9.45
CA ASN A 142 1.63 -18.66 -10.29
C ASN A 142 0.70 -19.56 -9.47
N LEU A 143 -0.43 -19.92 -10.08
CA LEU A 143 -1.40 -20.86 -9.53
C LEU A 143 -1.80 -21.84 -10.65
N GLY A 144 -1.20 -23.03 -10.66
CA GLY A 144 -1.36 -23.98 -11.76
C GLY A 144 -0.83 -23.40 -13.08
N GLN A 145 -1.72 -23.21 -14.06
CA GLN A 145 -1.40 -22.61 -15.38
C GLN A 145 -1.53 -21.08 -15.41
N ARG A 146 -2.04 -20.46 -14.34
CA ARG A 146 -2.18 -19.01 -14.23
C ARG A 146 -0.85 -18.41 -13.78
N ASN A 147 -0.18 -17.67 -14.65
CA ASN A 147 0.96 -16.83 -14.30
C ASN A 147 0.46 -15.40 -14.05
N GLU A 148 0.74 -14.86 -12.87
CA GLU A 148 0.31 -13.53 -12.47
C GLU A 148 1.51 -12.71 -11.95
N PRO A 149 2.21 -12.00 -12.85
CA PRO A 149 3.16 -10.96 -12.47
C PRO A 149 2.43 -9.80 -11.77
N VAL A 150 2.99 -9.31 -10.68
CA VAL A 150 2.40 -8.24 -9.87
C VAL A 150 3.44 -7.15 -9.65
N THR A 151 3.04 -5.90 -9.88
CA THR A 151 3.77 -4.70 -9.45
C THR A 151 2.98 -4.03 -8.33
N TYR A 152 3.65 -3.68 -7.23
CA TYR A 152 2.99 -2.94 -6.15
C TYR A 152 3.92 -1.92 -5.50
N TRP A 153 3.33 -0.92 -4.85
CA TRP A 153 4.04 0.03 -4.01
C TRP A 153 3.13 0.53 -2.88
N THR A 154 3.76 1.15 -1.88
CA THR A 154 3.03 1.72 -0.74
C THR A 154 3.35 3.19 -0.56
N THR A 155 2.35 3.97 -0.22
CA THR A 155 2.52 5.36 0.23
C THR A 155 2.17 5.48 1.71
N VAL A 156 2.93 6.30 2.43
CA VAL A 156 2.67 6.66 3.83
C VAL A 156 2.78 8.18 3.93
N GLY A 157 1.65 8.85 4.17
CA GLY A 157 1.49 10.28 3.89
C GLY A 157 1.90 10.57 2.44
N ASP A 158 2.80 11.54 2.24
CA ASP A 158 3.23 11.98 0.91
C ASP A 158 4.51 11.30 0.40
N LYS A 159 4.85 10.10 0.89
CA LYS A 159 6.10 9.41 0.53
C LYS A 159 5.88 7.96 0.12
N VAL A 160 6.63 7.51 -0.89
CA VAL A 160 6.65 6.11 -1.36
C VAL A 160 7.81 5.35 -0.75
N PHE A 161 7.58 4.10 -0.35
CA PHE A 161 8.62 3.24 0.21
C PHE A 161 8.58 1.82 -0.38
N GLN A 162 9.76 1.21 -0.53
CA GLN A 162 9.96 -0.22 -0.85
C GLN A 162 10.12 -1.10 0.41
N GLY A 163 9.70 -0.59 1.58
CA GLY A 163 9.86 -1.24 2.88
C GLY A 163 11.24 -0.99 3.54
N GLY A 164 11.42 -1.50 4.76
CA GLY A 164 12.69 -1.43 5.49
C GLY A 164 12.81 -0.28 6.50
N ILE A 165 14.05 0.04 6.87
CA ILE A 165 14.40 1.00 7.94
C ILE A 165 13.96 2.42 7.60
N GLU A 166 14.01 2.82 6.32
CA GLU A 166 13.61 4.17 5.88
C GLU A 166 12.14 4.48 6.17
N LYS A 167 11.24 3.52 5.88
CA LYS A 167 9.82 3.62 6.24
C LYS A 167 9.66 3.79 7.75
N LYS A 168 10.38 2.99 8.55
CA LYS A 168 10.31 3.07 10.02
C LYS A 168 10.81 4.40 10.56
N LEU A 169 11.86 4.97 10.00
CA LEU A 169 12.36 6.30 10.39
C LEU A 169 11.34 7.40 10.11
N VAL A 170 10.63 7.33 8.99
CA VAL A 170 9.57 8.30 8.66
C VAL A 170 8.36 8.12 9.58
N GLU A 171 7.93 6.88 9.86
CA GLU A 171 6.88 6.59 10.85
C GLU A 171 7.23 7.13 12.23
N ILE A 172 8.48 6.93 12.69
CA ILE A 172 8.99 7.48 13.95
C ILE A 172 8.94 9.01 13.92
N GLY A 173 9.36 9.64 12.82
CA GLY A 173 9.30 11.09 12.64
C GLY A 173 7.88 11.65 12.75
N TYR A 174 6.89 10.99 12.15
CA TYR A 174 5.48 11.36 12.32
C TYR A 174 5.01 11.16 13.76
N GLY A 175 5.34 10.01 14.36
CA GLY A 175 4.97 9.67 15.74
C GLY A 175 5.51 10.67 16.77
N LEU A 176 6.77 11.10 16.62
CA LEU A 176 7.39 12.13 17.46
C LEU A 176 6.71 13.51 17.33
N ASN A 177 6.08 13.78 16.18
CA ASN A 177 5.27 14.99 15.97
C ASN A 177 3.80 14.80 16.39
N GLY A 178 3.46 13.69 17.05
CA GLY A 178 2.10 13.36 17.48
C GLY A 178 1.14 12.94 16.36
N LYS A 179 1.63 12.80 15.13
CA LYS A 179 0.84 12.54 13.91
C LYS A 179 0.81 11.06 13.55
N ILE A 180 -0.33 10.63 13.04
CA ILE A 180 -0.56 9.31 12.45
C ILE A 180 -0.83 9.54 10.96
N PRO A 181 0.09 9.15 10.08
CA PRO A 181 -0.13 9.27 8.64
C PRO A 181 -1.16 8.24 8.18
N ASP A 182 -1.85 8.58 7.10
CA ASP A 182 -2.58 7.63 6.28
C ASP A 182 -1.62 6.88 5.36
N GLY A 183 -2.13 5.87 4.65
CA GLY A 183 -1.34 5.21 3.64
C GLY A 183 -2.18 4.41 2.67
N LEU A 184 -1.55 4.07 1.55
CA LEU A 184 -2.12 3.30 0.46
C LEU A 184 -1.19 2.13 0.11
N LEU A 185 -1.79 0.98 -0.19
CA LEU A 185 -1.14 -0.11 -0.92
C LEU A 185 -1.78 -0.19 -2.29
N ILE A 186 -1.00 0.06 -3.34
CA ILE A 186 -1.44 -0.02 -4.72
C ILE A 186 -0.82 -1.26 -5.34
N ARG A 187 -1.67 -2.12 -5.91
CA ARG A 187 -1.29 -3.36 -6.59
C ARG A 187 -1.85 -3.37 -8.00
N VAL A 188 -0.97 -3.60 -8.97
CA VAL A 188 -1.30 -3.75 -10.38
C VAL A 188 -0.83 -5.15 -10.80
N SER A 189 -1.76 -6.02 -11.20
CA SER A 189 -1.44 -7.37 -11.69
C SER A 189 -2.11 -7.67 -13.03
N SER A 190 -1.55 -8.63 -13.77
CA SER A 190 -2.12 -9.15 -15.01
C SER A 190 -1.84 -10.64 -15.12
N ILE A 191 -2.67 -11.35 -15.88
CA ILE A 191 -2.41 -12.76 -16.20
C ILE A 191 -1.59 -12.79 -17.48
N ASP A 192 -0.33 -13.17 -17.37
CA ASP A 192 0.62 -13.11 -18.48
C ASP A 192 1.77 -14.12 -18.25
N PRO A 193 2.04 -15.05 -19.19
CA PRO A 193 3.18 -15.94 -19.08
C PRO A 193 4.53 -15.23 -19.24
N GLU A 194 4.57 -14.05 -19.87
CA GLU A 194 5.79 -13.28 -20.07
C GLU A 194 5.87 -12.11 -19.08
N ALA A 195 6.66 -12.30 -18.01
CA ALA A 195 6.85 -11.32 -16.95
C ALA A 195 7.32 -9.93 -17.44
N SER A 196 8.26 -9.89 -18.39
CA SER A 196 8.80 -8.64 -18.97
C SER A 196 7.70 -7.84 -19.67
N HIS A 197 6.89 -8.52 -20.48
CA HIS A 197 5.75 -7.90 -21.15
C HIS A 197 4.72 -7.39 -20.13
N ALA A 198 4.38 -8.21 -19.13
CA ALA A 198 3.45 -7.85 -18.07
C ALA A 198 3.90 -6.58 -17.32
N PHE A 199 5.15 -6.53 -16.86
CA PHE A 199 5.67 -5.37 -16.13
C PHE A 199 5.71 -4.10 -16.99
N ALA A 200 5.97 -4.23 -18.29
CA ALA A 200 5.93 -3.09 -19.21
C ALA A 200 4.50 -2.57 -19.44
N VAL A 201 3.50 -3.45 -19.53
CA VAL A 201 2.09 -3.04 -19.62
C VAL A 201 1.61 -2.42 -18.31
N GLN A 202 1.94 -3.04 -17.17
CA GLN A 202 1.60 -2.52 -15.83
C GLN A 202 2.18 -1.14 -15.58
N ALA A 203 3.43 -0.88 -16.00
CA ALA A 203 4.06 0.43 -15.89
C ALA A 203 3.31 1.50 -16.71
N ARG A 204 2.99 1.19 -17.99
CA ARG A 204 2.21 2.10 -18.85
C ARG A 204 0.81 2.36 -18.30
N PHE A 205 0.13 1.33 -17.82
CA PHE A 205 -1.16 1.45 -17.16
C PHE A 205 -1.10 2.40 -15.97
N ALA A 206 -0.15 2.20 -15.06
CA ALA A 206 -0.01 3.01 -13.87
C ALA A 206 0.33 4.47 -14.19
N ASP A 207 1.23 4.71 -15.15
CA ASP A 207 1.57 6.06 -15.61
C ASP A 207 0.34 6.80 -16.17
N GLN A 208 -0.41 6.16 -17.09
CA GLN A 208 -1.64 6.73 -17.64
C GLN A 208 -2.72 6.97 -16.58
N MET A 209 -2.89 6.03 -15.64
CA MET A 209 -3.83 6.16 -14.54
C MET A 209 -3.48 7.36 -13.66
N LEU A 210 -2.20 7.47 -13.26
CA LEU A 210 -1.71 8.58 -12.44
C LEU A 210 -1.84 9.91 -13.19
N GLY A 211 -1.55 9.94 -14.49
CA GLY A 211 -1.73 11.11 -15.35
C GLY A 211 -3.18 11.62 -15.36
N ALA A 212 -4.16 10.71 -15.33
CA ALA A 212 -5.58 11.04 -15.33
C ALA A 212 -6.13 11.58 -13.98
N LEU A 213 -5.36 11.48 -12.89
CA LEU A 213 -5.76 11.99 -11.57
C LEU A 213 -5.52 13.50 -11.46
N THR A 214 -6.28 14.16 -10.58
CA THR A 214 -5.95 15.53 -10.17
C THR A 214 -4.60 15.54 -9.43
N PRO A 215 -3.84 16.66 -9.45
CA PRO A 215 -2.53 16.72 -8.82
C PRO A 215 -2.53 16.27 -7.35
N LYS A 216 -3.56 16.67 -6.59
CA LYS A 216 -3.73 16.30 -5.18
C LYS A 216 -3.84 14.79 -4.97
N TYR A 217 -4.68 14.11 -5.75
CA TYR A 217 -4.87 12.66 -5.60
C TYR A 217 -3.71 11.86 -6.19
N ARG A 218 -3.11 12.38 -7.27
CA ARG A 218 -1.88 11.81 -7.83
C ARG A 218 -0.78 11.75 -6.78
N GLN A 219 -0.49 12.86 -6.11
CA GLN A 219 0.50 12.97 -5.04
C GLN A 219 0.27 11.97 -3.90
N LYS A 220 -0.99 11.69 -3.53
CA LYS A 220 -1.28 10.64 -2.54
C LYS A 220 -0.88 9.23 -3.02
N LEU A 221 -1.02 8.95 -4.32
CA LEU A 221 -0.73 7.63 -4.89
C LEU A 221 0.74 7.46 -5.30
N ASN A 222 1.43 8.51 -5.74
CA ASN A 222 2.83 8.43 -6.19
C ASN A 222 3.82 9.16 -5.27
N GLY A 223 3.37 9.76 -4.17
CA GLY A 223 4.18 10.56 -3.26
C GLY A 223 4.60 11.92 -3.85
N ASN A 224 5.43 12.64 -3.10
CA ASN A 224 6.07 13.87 -3.54
C ASN A 224 7.21 13.56 -4.52
N LEU A 225 6.85 13.28 -5.77
CA LEU A 225 7.75 13.16 -6.92
C LEU A 225 7.72 14.43 -7.76
#